data_AF-A0A1H6I8B0-F1
#
_entry.id   AF-A0A1H6I8B0-F1
#
_cell.length_a   1.000
_cell.length_b   1.000
_cell.length_c   1.000
_cell.angle_alpha   90.00
_cell.angle_beta   90.00
_cell.angle_gamma   90.00
#
_symmetry.space_group_name_H-M   'P 1'
#
loop_
_entity.id
_entity.type
_entity.pdbx_description
1 polymer ?
#
loop_
_entity_poly.entity_id
_entity_poly.type
_entity_poly.pdbx_seq_one_letter_code
_entity_poly.pdbx_strand_id
1 'polypeptide(L)'
;MNFDQLKEQWNKEGSDVNIPDTIQQLKESRHPIEKIRKNMKKEFPMQIGAIILMALFPLQFHFPASQYIIYYVSYTMMVVISSYYLFGFYQFYRQAELYTGNTKNSLWKIYHELRLNMERYQSFGFLLLPHFLVTIGLQIYNMMEKQGRSLTELTSPQQLGLITAVLIGILTVITSIVLWTKYSYGRSARQLKNILNEMDE
;
A
#
# COMPACT_ATOMS: atom_id res chain seq x y z
N MET A 1 45.94 -15.12 -42.70
CA MET A 1 44.68 -14.36 -42.55
C MET A 1 45.04 -12.96 -42.07
N ASN A 2 44.58 -11.93 -42.77
CA ASN A 2 44.99 -10.55 -42.53
C ASN A 2 44.03 -9.92 -41.50
N PHE A 3 44.55 -9.52 -40.33
CA PHE A 3 43.72 -8.99 -39.22
C PHE A 3 42.94 -7.74 -39.62
N ASP A 4 43.48 -6.95 -40.53
CA ASP A 4 42.82 -5.74 -41.04
C ASP A 4 41.57 -6.06 -41.86
N GLN A 5 41.55 -7.19 -42.58
CA GLN A 5 40.38 -7.64 -43.34
C GLN A 5 39.24 -8.09 -42.41
N LEU A 6 39.57 -8.73 -41.28
CA LEU A 6 38.58 -9.11 -40.26
C LEU A 6 37.98 -7.88 -39.59
N LYS A 7 38.78 -6.85 -39.32
CA LYS A 7 38.33 -5.59 -38.72
C LYS A 7 37.45 -4.78 -39.69
N GLU A 8 37.77 -4.79 -40.98
CA GLU A 8 36.94 -4.20 -42.03
C GLU A 8 35.60 -4.92 -42.19
N GLN A 9 35.60 -6.26 -42.14
CA GLN A 9 34.36 -7.05 -42.19
C GLN A 9 33.48 -6.81 -40.96
N TRP A 10 34.08 -6.75 -39.77
CA TRP A 10 33.37 -6.45 -38.51
C TRP A 10 32.77 -5.04 -38.46
N ASN A 11 33.43 -4.05 -39.08
CA ASN A 11 32.90 -2.69 -39.20
C ASN A 11 31.89 -2.53 -40.36
N LYS A 12 31.89 -3.44 -41.35
CA LYS A 12 30.91 -3.47 -42.45
C LYS A 12 29.62 -4.19 -42.07
N GLU A 13 29.66 -5.10 -41.10
CA GLU A 13 28.47 -5.53 -40.36
C GLU A 13 28.03 -4.34 -39.50
N GLY A 14 27.20 -3.48 -40.10
CA GLY A 14 26.71 -2.26 -39.49
C GLY A 14 26.28 -2.51 -38.05
N SER A 15 26.73 -1.63 -37.16
CA SER A 15 26.34 -1.49 -35.76
C SER A 15 24.86 -1.13 -35.57
N ASP A 16 24.00 -1.51 -36.51
CA ASP A 16 22.56 -1.31 -36.51
C ASP A 16 21.92 -2.67 -36.16
N VAL A 17 22.27 -3.18 -34.98
CA VAL A 17 21.53 -4.27 -34.37
C VAL A 17 20.16 -3.69 -34.02
N ASN A 18 19.20 -3.87 -34.92
CA ASN A 18 17.82 -3.48 -34.71
C ASN A 18 17.25 -4.39 -33.61
N ILE A 19 17.46 -3.97 -32.35
CA ILE A 19 16.93 -4.67 -31.19
C ILE A 19 15.41 -4.63 -31.35
N PRO A 20 14.73 -5.79 -31.39
CA PRO A 20 13.27 -5.81 -31.48
C PRO A 20 12.65 -4.90 -30.42
N ASP A 21 11.72 -4.04 -30.81
CA ASP A 21 11.08 -3.06 -29.91
C ASP A 21 10.57 -3.71 -28.61
N THR A 22 10.11 -4.95 -28.70
CA THR A 22 9.68 -5.79 -27.57
C THR A 22 10.77 -5.95 -26.49
N ILE A 23 12.04 -6.13 -26.87
CA ILE A 23 13.16 -6.28 -25.92
C ILE A 23 13.48 -4.94 -25.24
N GLN A 24 13.37 -3.83 -25.97
CA GLN A 24 13.58 -2.49 -25.41
C GLN A 24 12.45 -2.12 -24.43
N GLN A 25 11.20 -2.35 -24.80
CA GLN A 25 10.02 -2.19 -23.94
C GLN A 25 10.10 -3.04 -22.66
N LEU A 26 10.56 -4.30 -22.77
CA LEU A 26 10.81 -5.17 -21.63
C LEU A 26 11.90 -4.60 -20.68
N LYS A 27 12.96 -4.01 -21.22
CA LYS A 27 14.01 -3.35 -20.44
C LYS A 27 13.48 -2.09 -19.73
N GLU A 28 12.65 -1.30 -20.41
CA GLU A 28 12.03 -0.09 -19.84
C GLU A 28 11.07 -0.40 -18.69
N SER A 29 10.40 -1.56 -18.71
CA SER A 29 9.50 -2.02 -17.63
C SER A 29 10.21 -2.27 -16.28
N ARG A 30 11.54 -2.44 -16.28
CA ARG A 30 12.32 -2.69 -15.06
C ARG A 30 12.30 -1.49 -14.12
N HIS A 31 12.31 -0.27 -14.65
CA HIS A 31 12.30 0.95 -13.85
C HIS A 31 11.00 1.15 -13.01
N PRO A 32 9.78 1.04 -13.57
CA PRO A 32 8.56 1.14 -12.77
C PRO A 32 8.43 0.01 -11.75
N ILE A 33 8.87 -1.22 -12.06
CA ILE A 33 8.87 -2.36 -11.13
C ILE A 33 9.85 -2.14 -9.98
N GLU A 34 11.06 -1.65 -10.27
CA GLU A 34 12.04 -1.32 -9.25
C GLU A 34 11.53 -0.22 -8.30
N LYS A 35 10.84 0.79 -8.85
CA LYS A 35 10.20 1.82 -8.04
C LYS A 35 9.13 1.25 -7.10
N ILE A 36 8.28 0.35 -7.58
CA ILE A 36 7.28 -0.35 -6.76
C ILE A 36 7.98 -1.11 -5.63
N ARG A 37 8.99 -1.92 -5.97
CA ARG A 37 9.77 -2.70 -4.99
C ARG A 37 10.41 -1.83 -3.92
N LYS A 38 11.01 -0.70 -4.31
CA LYS A 38 11.65 0.24 -3.39
C LYS A 38 10.66 0.88 -2.42
N ASN A 39 9.46 1.21 -2.89
CA ASN A 39 8.40 1.74 -2.03
C ASN A 39 7.91 0.65 -1.06
N MET A 40 7.60 -0.54 -1.56
CA MET A 40 7.13 -1.65 -0.74
C MET A 40 8.15 -2.06 0.34
N LYS A 41 9.45 -2.08 0.01
CA LYS A 41 10.52 -2.39 0.96
C LYS A 41 10.58 -1.41 2.14
N LYS A 42 10.18 -0.16 1.92
CA LYS A 42 10.11 0.87 2.98
C LYS A 42 8.79 0.79 3.75
N GLU A 43 7.68 0.58 3.05
CA GLU A 43 6.34 0.53 3.65
C GLU A 43 6.16 -0.68 4.56
N PHE A 44 6.71 -1.84 4.21
CA PHE A 44 6.53 -3.07 4.99
C PHE A 44 6.99 -2.97 6.45
N PRO A 45 8.27 -2.61 6.75
CA PRO A 45 8.69 -2.45 8.14
C PRO A 45 8.01 -1.26 8.82
N MET A 46 7.64 -0.21 8.08
CA MET A 46 6.91 0.93 8.62
C MET A 46 5.51 0.52 9.11
N GLN A 47 4.80 -0.32 8.36
CA GLN A 47 3.48 -0.82 8.75
C GLN A 47 3.57 -1.74 9.98
N ILE A 48 4.53 -2.65 10.02
CA ILE A 48 4.77 -3.52 11.19
C ILE A 48 5.08 -2.66 12.42
N GLY A 49 6.00 -1.69 12.28
CA GLY A 49 6.33 -0.76 13.36
C GLY A 49 5.12 0.04 13.82
N ALA A 50 4.29 0.54 12.91
CA ALA A 50 3.07 1.26 13.25
C ALA A 50 2.08 0.41 14.04
N ILE A 51 1.86 -0.85 13.65
CA ILE A 51 0.99 -1.79 14.38
C ILE A 51 1.53 -2.00 15.80
N ILE A 52 2.83 -2.25 15.96
CA ILE A 52 3.45 -2.44 17.28
C ILE A 52 3.30 -1.17 18.14
N LEU A 53 3.53 0.01 17.55
CA LEU A 53 3.38 1.28 18.27
C LEU A 53 1.93 1.53 18.71
N MET A 54 0.94 1.08 17.93
CA MET A 54 -0.47 1.17 18.34
C MET A 54 -0.75 0.40 19.63
N ALA A 55 -0.06 -0.71 19.92
CA ALA A 55 -0.22 -1.43 21.18
C ALA A 55 0.03 -0.56 22.44
N LEU A 56 0.78 0.54 22.29
CA LEU A 56 1.13 1.48 23.35
C LEU A 56 0.13 2.64 23.50
N PHE A 57 -0.88 2.73 22.64
CA PHE A 57 -1.87 3.82 22.68
C PHE A 57 -2.64 3.94 24.00
N PRO A 58 -3.05 2.85 24.67
CA PRO A 58 -3.70 2.96 25.98
C PRO A 58 -2.85 3.68 27.02
N LEU A 59 -1.53 3.51 26.96
CA LEU A 59 -0.58 4.23 27.83
C LEU A 59 -0.47 5.70 27.43
N GLN A 60 -0.30 5.98 26.13
CA GLN A 60 -0.17 7.34 25.61
C GLN A 60 -1.41 8.21 25.92
N PHE A 61 -2.59 7.63 25.75
CA PHE A 61 -3.86 8.32 26.00
C PHE A 61 -4.35 8.24 27.45
N HIS A 62 -3.59 7.58 28.34
CA HIS A 62 -3.92 7.42 29.74
C HIS A 62 -5.32 6.83 29.92
N PHE A 63 -5.60 5.72 29.22
CA PHE A 63 -6.85 4.99 29.41
C PHE A 63 -6.87 4.33 30.80
N PRO A 64 -8.02 4.31 31.49
CA PRO A 64 -8.17 3.52 32.71
C PRO A 64 -8.13 2.02 32.39
N ALA A 65 -7.77 1.21 33.38
CA ALA A 65 -7.62 -0.24 33.22
C ALA A 65 -8.90 -0.93 32.72
N SER A 66 -10.09 -0.39 33.04
CA SER A 66 -11.38 -0.88 32.55
C SER A 66 -11.51 -0.82 31.02
N GLN A 67 -10.84 0.13 30.36
CA GLN A 67 -10.90 0.30 28.89
C GLN A 67 -9.87 -0.56 28.15
N TYR A 68 -8.87 -1.11 28.86
CA TYR A 68 -7.80 -1.89 28.23
C TYR A 68 -8.35 -3.14 27.54
N ILE A 69 -9.33 -3.81 28.15
CA ILE A 69 -9.93 -5.02 27.58
C ILE A 69 -10.62 -4.71 26.24
N ILE A 70 -11.38 -3.60 26.17
CA ILE A 70 -12.08 -3.17 24.95
C ILE A 70 -11.06 -2.83 23.86
N TYR A 71 -10.02 -2.07 24.22
CA TYR A 71 -8.96 -1.71 23.30
C TYR A 71 -8.24 -2.94 22.75
N TYR A 72 -7.71 -3.80 23.63
CA TYR A 72 -6.86 -4.93 23.22
C TYR A 72 -7.62 -6.04 22.49
N VAL A 73 -8.92 -6.23 22.74
CA VAL A 73 -9.76 -7.12 21.92
C VAL A 73 -9.85 -6.60 20.49
N SER A 74 -10.17 -5.32 20.31
CA SER A 74 -10.23 -4.72 18.96
C SER A 74 -8.87 -4.68 18.27
N TYR A 75 -7.79 -4.40 19.03
CA TYR A 75 -6.42 -4.41 18.54
C TYR A 75 -5.99 -5.81 18.09
N THR A 76 -6.32 -6.86 18.84
CA THR A 76 -6.01 -8.25 18.46
C THR A 76 -6.68 -8.63 17.15
N MET A 77 -7.96 -8.26 16.96
CA MET A 77 -8.66 -8.46 15.69
C MET A 77 -7.96 -7.73 14.54
N MET A 78 -7.57 -6.46 14.76
CA MET A 78 -6.82 -5.67 13.79
C MET A 78 -5.47 -6.33 13.44
N VAL A 79 -4.73 -6.85 14.42
CA VAL A 79 -3.43 -7.52 14.21
C VAL A 79 -3.59 -8.78 13.37
N VAL A 80 -4.62 -9.59 13.63
CA VAL A 80 -4.90 -10.82 12.85
C VAL A 80 -5.17 -10.47 11.38
N ILE A 81 -6.05 -9.50 11.14
CA ILE A 81 -6.37 -9.03 9.77
C ILE A 81 -5.12 -8.45 9.09
N SER A 82 -4.34 -7.66 9.83
CA SER A 82 -3.09 -7.06 9.32
C SER A 82 -2.06 -8.12 8.96
N SER A 83 -1.97 -9.19 9.73
CA SER A 83 -1.02 -10.29 9.46
C SER A 83 -1.35 -10.98 8.14
N TYR A 84 -2.63 -11.25 7.86
CA TYR A 84 -3.08 -11.81 6.59
C TYR A 84 -2.75 -10.90 5.41
N TYR A 85 -3.01 -9.60 5.55
CA TYR A 85 -2.68 -8.61 4.53
C TYR A 85 -1.17 -8.50 4.28
N LEU A 86 -0.38 -8.36 5.35
CA LEU A 86 1.08 -8.23 5.28
C LEU A 86 1.72 -9.46 4.63
N PHE A 87 1.16 -10.65 4.85
CA PHE A 87 1.59 -11.85 4.14
C PHE A 87 1.39 -11.72 2.62
N GLY A 88 0.20 -11.29 2.17
CA GLY A 88 -0.06 -11.05 0.75
C GLY A 88 0.83 -9.96 0.15
N PHE A 89 1.07 -8.89 0.89
CA PHE A 89 1.99 -7.81 0.50
C PHE A 89 3.42 -8.32 0.33
N TYR A 90 3.89 -9.16 1.26
CA TYR A 90 5.21 -9.78 1.20
C TYR A 90 5.34 -10.76 0.02
N GLN A 91 4.30 -11.56 -0.25
CA GLN A 91 4.28 -12.46 -1.40
C GLN A 91 4.45 -11.70 -2.72
N PHE A 92 3.72 -10.59 -2.89
CA PHE A 92 3.86 -9.75 -4.09
C PHE A 92 5.23 -9.08 -4.17
N TYR A 93 5.76 -8.58 -3.05
CA TYR A 93 7.11 -8.02 -3.00
C TYR A 93 8.16 -9.01 -3.52
N ARG A 94 8.12 -10.27 -3.04
CA ARG A 94 9.02 -11.33 -3.51
C ARG A 94 8.86 -11.62 -4.99
N GLN A 95 7.63 -11.61 -5.49
CA GLN A 95 7.36 -11.87 -6.90
C GLN A 95 7.88 -10.72 -7.80
N ALA A 96 7.71 -9.47 -7.37
CA ALA A 96 8.26 -8.30 -8.05
C ALA A 96 9.80 -8.28 -8.00
N GLU A 97 10.42 -8.80 -6.93
CA GLU A 97 11.87 -8.91 -6.80
C GLU A 97 12.48 -9.94 -7.76
N LEU A 98 11.79 -11.06 -8.00
CA LEU A 98 12.21 -12.12 -8.91
C LEU A 98 11.91 -11.82 -10.38
N TYR A 99 11.32 -10.67 -10.70
CA TYR A 99 11.02 -10.29 -12.07
C TYR A 99 12.30 -10.06 -12.88
N THR A 100 12.52 -10.90 -13.89
CA THR A 100 13.71 -10.84 -14.76
C THR A 100 13.53 -9.98 -16.00
N GLY A 101 12.30 -9.58 -16.35
CA GLY A 101 12.07 -8.72 -17.53
C GLY A 101 12.22 -9.42 -18.88
N ASN A 102 12.12 -10.75 -18.91
CA ASN A 102 12.45 -11.51 -20.13
C ASN A 102 11.22 -11.89 -20.98
N THR A 103 9.99 -11.78 -20.46
CA THR A 103 8.78 -12.18 -21.19
C THR A 103 7.59 -11.25 -20.95
N LYS A 104 6.79 -11.04 -22.01
CA LYS A 104 5.51 -10.31 -21.98
C LYS A 104 4.54 -10.90 -20.95
N ASN A 105 4.45 -12.23 -20.87
CA ASN A 105 3.58 -12.92 -19.92
C ASN A 105 3.98 -12.62 -18.46
N SER A 106 5.28 -12.52 -18.17
CA SER A 106 5.75 -12.13 -16.84
C SER A 106 5.37 -10.69 -16.50
N LEU A 107 5.45 -9.77 -17.47
CA LEU A 107 5.04 -8.37 -17.30
C LEU A 107 3.54 -8.25 -17.04
N TRP A 108 2.73 -8.99 -17.80
CA TRP A 108 1.27 -9.08 -17.64
C TRP A 108 0.90 -9.56 -16.24
N LYS A 109 1.58 -10.60 -15.75
CA LYS A 109 1.38 -11.13 -14.40
C LYS A 109 1.69 -10.08 -13.33
N ILE A 110 2.84 -9.40 -13.41
CA ILE A 110 3.22 -8.36 -12.45
C ILE A 110 2.22 -7.19 -12.46
N TYR A 111 1.73 -6.78 -13.63
CA TYR A 111 0.72 -5.73 -13.74
C TYR A 111 -0.59 -6.12 -13.04
N HIS A 112 -1.10 -7.33 -13.26
CA HIS A 112 -2.31 -7.82 -12.62
C HIS A 112 -2.15 -7.99 -11.11
N GLU A 113 -1.04 -8.54 -10.66
CA GLU A 113 -0.73 -8.71 -9.24
C GLU A 113 -0.56 -7.36 -8.54
N LEU A 114 0.01 -6.36 -9.21
CA LEU A 114 0.08 -4.98 -8.71
C LEU A 114 -1.31 -4.39 -8.52
N ARG A 115 -2.19 -4.53 -9.52
CA ARG A 115 -3.59 -4.04 -9.44
C ARG A 115 -4.32 -4.69 -8.27
N LEU A 116 -4.19 -6.01 -8.13
CA LEU A 116 -4.78 -6.75 -7.03
C LEU A 116 -4.22 -6.31 -5.67
N ASN A 117 -2.90 -6.04 -5.58
CA ASN A 117 -2.30 -5.51 -4.36
C ASN A 117 -2.78 -4.10 -4.02
N MET A 118 -2.99 -3.24 -5.01
CA MET A 118 -3.57 -1.90 -4.77
C MET A 118 -4.98 -2.00 -4.19
N GLU A 119 -5.82 -2.91 -4.70
CA GLU A 119 -7.15 -3.15 -4.15
C GLU A 119 -7.09 -3.73 -2.74
N ARG A 120 -6.23 -4.74 -2.50
CA ARG A 120 -5.98 -5.29 -1.16
C ARG A 120 -5.51 -4.23 -0.17
N TYR A 121 -4.65 -3.30 -0.60
CA TYR A 121 -4.17 -2.18 0.23
C TYR A 121 -5.34 -1.29 0.67
N GLN A 122 -6.25 -0.96 -0.25
CA GLN A 122 -7.43 -0.15 0.06
C GLN A 122 -8.37 -0.88 1.02
N SER A 123 -8.71 -2.14 0.72
CA SER A 123 -9.54 -2.98 1.57
C SER A 123 -8.93 -3.14 2.97
N PHE A 124 -7.62 -3.33 3.06
CA PHE A 124 -6.91 -3.38 4.33
C PHE A 124 -7.11 -2.09 5.13
N GLY A 125 -6.87 -0.93 4.52
CA GLY A 125 -7.11 0.36 5.18
C GLY A 125 -8.55 0.52 5.70
N PHE A 126 -9.54 0.05 4.96
CA PHE A 126 -10.95 0.07 5.40
C PHE A 126 -11.21 -0.87 6.58
N LEU A 127 -10.57 -2.04 6.61
CA LEU A 127 -10.68 -3.01 7.70
C LEU A 127 -10.02 -2.54 8.99
N LEU A 128 -9.15 -1.52 8.95
CA LEU A 128 -8.59 -0.88 10.14
C LEU A 128 -9.56 0.12 10.79
N LEU A 129 -10.53 0.65 10.03
CA LEU A 129 -11.45 1.70 10.50
C LEU A 129 -12.20 1.33 11.79
N PRO A 130 -12.72 0.11 11.99
CA PRO A 130 -13.41 -0.25 13.23
C PRO A 130 -12.52 -0.08 14.47
N HIS A 131 -11.24 -0.46 14.39
CA HIS A 131 -10.31 -0.27 15.51
C HIS A 131 -10.03 1.22 15.78
N PHE A 132 -9.86 2.02 14.72
CA PHE A 132 -9.74 3.47 14.87
C PHE A 132 -10.97 4.10 15.52
N LEU A 133 -12.18 3.67 15.13
CA LEU A 133 -13.42 4.16 15.73
C LEU A 133 -13.53 3.80 17.21
N VAL A 134 -13.18 2.57 17.59
CA VAL A 134 -13.12 2.16 19.00
C VAL A 134 -12.12 3.03 19.77
N THR A 135 -10.93 3.24 19.22
CA THR A 135 -9.88 4.04 19.87
C THR A 135 -10.30 5.49 20.07
N ILE A 136 -10.88 6.12 19.03
CA ILE A 136 -11.41 7.49 19.10
C ILE A 136 -12.58 7.56 20.09
N GLY A 137 -13.48 6.58 20.08
CA GLY A 137 -14.60 6.50 21.02
C GLY A 137 -14.15 6.42 22.48
N LEU A 138 -13.18 5.56 22.78
CA LEU A 138 -12.56 5.46 24.10
C LEU A 138 -11.88 6.78 24.51
N GLN A 139 -11.20 7.44 23.58
CA GLN A 139 -10.54 8.72 23.84
C GLN A 139 -11.54 9.85 24.13
N ILE A 140 -12.65 9.93 23.39
CA ILE A 140 -13.73 10.88 23.65
C ILE A 140 -14.34 10.60 25.02
N TYR A 141 -14.64 9.34 25.32
CA TYR A 141 -15.19 8.94 26.62
C TYR A 141 -14.25 9.31 27.77
N ASN A 142 -12.95 9.00 27.66
CA ASN A 142 -11.94 9.38 28.66
C ASN A 142 -11.83 10.90 28.85
N MET A 143 -11.93 11.68 27.78
CA MET A 143 -11.91 13.14 27.85
C MET A 143 -13.15 13.71 28.56
N MET A 144 -14.32 13.10 28.34
CA MET A 144 -15.55 13.49 29.02
C MET A 144 -15.55 13.11 30.49
N GLU A 145 -15.12 11.89 30.82
CA GLU A 145 -15.02 11.39 32.19
C GLU A 145 -14.09 12.28 33.03
N LYS A 146 -12.96 12.73 32.47
CA LYS A 146 -12.06 13.70 33.11
C LYS A 146 -12.69 15.07 33.36
N GLN A 147 -13.69 15.46 32.58
CA GLN A 147 -14.47 16.69 32.78
C GLN A 147 -15.66 16.48 33.74
N GLY A 148 -15.80 15.29 34.33
CA GLY A 148 -16.93 14.92 35.18
C GLY A 148 -18.24 14.78 34.41
N ARG A 149 -18.18 14.61 33.08
CA ARG A 149 -19.36 14.48 32.22
C ARG A 149 -19.55 13.05 31.76
N SER A 150 -20.81 12.62 31.70
CA SER A 150 -21.18 11.31 31.15
C SER A 150 -21.66 11.43 29.69
N LEU A 151 -21.54 10.35 28.91
CA LEU A 151 -22.15 10.27 27.58
C LEU A 151 -23.68 10.48 27.61
N THR A 152 -24.31 10.14 28.75
CA THR A 152 -25.75 10.33 28.96
C THR A 152 -26.17 11.79 29.07
N GLU A 153 -25.22 12.70 29.29
CA GLU A 153 -25.47 14.13 29.44
C GLU A 153 -25.37 14.90 28.11
N LEU A 154 -25.03 14.21 27.01
CA LEU A 154 -24.96 14.82 25.68
C LEU A 154 -26.35 15.24 25.22
N THR A 155 -26.51 16.51 24.89
CA THR A 155 -27.74 17.05 24.31
C THR A 155 -27.93 16.55 22.87
N SER A 156 -29.18 16.50 22.38
CA SER A 156 -29.48 16.02 21.01
C SER A 156 -28.66 16.71 19.91
N PRO A 157 -28.43 18.05 19.94
CA PRO A 157 -27.56 18.70 18.97
C PRO A 157 -26.09 18.26 19.05
N GLN A 158 -25.57 17.98 20.25
CA GLN A 158 -24.19 17.51 20.44
C GLN A 158 -24.01 16.08 19.92
N GLN A 159 -25.00 15.21 20.14
CA GLN A 159 -25.00 13.85 19.61
C GLN A 159 -25.00 13.86 18.08
N LEU A 160 -25.86 14.68 17.47
CA LEU A 160 -25.91 14.83 16.01
C LEU A 160 -24.59 15.39 15.45
N GLY A 161 -24.02 16.41 16.11
CA GLY A 161 -22.73 16.97 15.74
C GLY A 161 -21.59 15.94 15.79
N LEU A 162 -21.56 15.09 16.84
CA LEU A 162 -20.58 14.01 16.96
C LEU A 162 -20.73 12.97 15.85
N ILE A 163 -21.96 12.53 15.56
CA ILE A 163 -22.24 11.57 14.48
C ILE A 163 -21.79 12.15 13.13
N THR A 164 -22.14 13.40 12.83
CA THR A 164 -21.72 14.07 11.60
C THR A 164 -20.19 14.20 11.51
N ALA A 165 -19.52 14.55 12.60
CA ALA A 165 -18.06 14.65 12.64
C ALA A 165 -17.38 13.29 12.38
N VAL A 166 -17.90 12.20 12.96
CA VAL A 166 -17.42 10.83 12.72
C VAL A 166 -17.64 10.42 11.26
N LEU A 167 -18.81 10.70 10.69
CA LEU A 167 -19.11 10.41 9.28
C LEU A 167 -18.15 11.14 8.33
N ILE A 168 -17.93 12.43 8.56
CA ILE A 168 -16.96 13.23 7.77
C ILE A 168 -15.55 12.65 7.94
N GLY A 169 -15.15 12.33 9.17
CA GLY A 169 -13.85 11.72 9.46
C GLY A 169 -13.62 10.40 8.71
N ILE A 170 -14.61 9.50 8.72
CA ILE A 170 -14.56 8.23 7.97
C ILE A 170 -14.40 8.51 6.48
N LEU A 171 -15.20 9.43 5.92
CA LEU A 171 -15.12 9.77 4.50
C LEU A 171 -13.74 10.34 4.12
N THR A 172 -13.19 11.22 4.97
CA THR A 172 -11.84 11.77 4.80
C THR A 172 -10.77 10.68 4.83
N VAL A 173 -10.86 9.72 5.75
CA VAL A 173 -9.89 8.61 5.83
C VAL A 173 -10.01 7.70 4.60
N ILE A 174 -11.23 7.32 4.20
CA ILE A 174 -11.46 6.49 3.01
C ILE A 174 -10.88 7.14 1.75
N THR A 175 -11.19 8.42 1.53
CA THR A 175 -10.67 9.17 0.38
C THR A 175 -9.15 9.29 0.43
N SER A 176 -8.57 9.53 1.61
CA SER A 176 -7.12 9.58 1.80
C SER A 176 -6.45 8.24 1.45
N ILE A 177 -7.00 7.10 1.88
CA ILE A 177 -6.49 5.76 1.55
C ILE A 177 -6.49 5.53 0.04
N VAL A 178 -7.60 5.85 -0.63
CA VAL A 178 -7.74 5.68 -2.09
C VAL A 178 -6.76 6.57 -2.84
N LEU A 179 -6.66 7.85 -2.47
CA LEU A 179 -5.76 8.82 -3.09
C LEU A 179 -4.29 8.44 -2.87
N TRP A 180 -3.92 8.04 -1.65
CA TRP A 180 -2.58 7.58 -1.33
C TRP A 180 -2.17 6.37 -2.17
N THR A 181 -3.05 5.36 -2.26
CA THR A 181 -2.79 4.16 -3.08
C THR A 181 -2.57 4.53 -4.55
N LYS A 182 -3.42 5.41 -5.09
CA LYS A 182 -3.30 5.89 -6.48
C LYS A 182 -2.04 6.72 -6.71
N TYR A 183 -1.62 7.50 -5.72
CA TYR A 183 -0.39 8.29 -5.77
C TYR A 183 0.86 7.39 -5.73
N SER A 184 0.95 6.48 -4.76
CA SER A 184 2.12 5.63 -4.52
C SER A 184 2.36 4.61 -5.64
N TYR A 185 1.30 3.97 -6.14
CA TYR A 185 1.39 2.86 -7.10
C TYR A 185 0.78 3.16 -8.48
N GLY A 186 -0.16 4.09 -8.56
CA GLY A 186 -0.94 4.32 -9.79
C GLY A 186 -0.16 4.95 -10.94
N ARG A 187 0.98 5.63 -10.69
CA ARG A 187 1.88 6.08 -11.76
C ARG A 187 2.63 4.91 -12.38
N SER A 188 3.24 4.05 -11.55
CA SER A 188 3.96 2.87 -12.03
C SER A 188 3.02 1.88 -12.71
N ALA A 189 1.80 1.69 -12.19
CA ALA A 189 0.79 0.85 -12.83
C ALA A 189 0.38 1.36 -14.23
N ARG A 190 0.27 2.68 -14.41
CA ARG A 190 -0.01 3.28 -15.73
C ARG A 190 1.14 3.09 -16.70
N GLN A 191 2.38 3.27 -16.26
CA GLN A 191 3.57 3.01 -17.08
C GLN A 191 3.62 1.55 -17.54
N LEU A 192 3.38 0.60 -16.64
CA LEU A 192 3.31 -0.82 -16.98
C LEU A 192 2.20 -1.13 -17.99
N LYS A 193 1.02 -0.51 -17.83
CA LYS A 193 -0.09 -0.67 -18.77
C LYS A 193 0.27 -0.16 -20.17
N ASN A 194 0.91 1.00 -20.27
CA ASN A 194 1.30 1.57 -21.57
C ASN A 194 2.30 0.66 -22.28
N ILE A 195 3.34 0.20 -21.58
CA ILE A 195 4.34 -0.74 -22.14
C ILE A 195 3.65 -2.03 -22.63
N LEU A 196 2.69 -2.57 -21.87
CA LEU A 196 1.94 -3.75 -22.28
C LEU A 196 1.11 -3.53 -23.54
N ASN A 197 0.44 -2.38 -23.65
CA ASN A 197 -0.34 -2.03 -24.83
C ASN A 197 0.55 -1.89 -26.08
N GLU A 198 1.72 -1.24 -25.96
CA GLU A 198 2.68 -1.07 -27.06
C GLU A 198 3.33 -2.41 -27.50
N MET A 199 3.25 -3.46 -26.68
CA MET A 199 3.68 -4.82 -27.04
C MET A 199 2.55 -5.65 -27.67
N ASP A 200 1.29 -5.22 -27.53
CA ASP A 200 0.09 -5.86 -28.10
C ASP A 200 -0.24 -5.31 -29.51
N GLU A 201 0.20 -4.08 -29.81
CA GLU A 201 0.21 -3.47 -31.16
C GLU A 201 1.36 -4.01 -32.02
#